data_AF-A0A7K2M7W8-F1
#
_entry.id   AF-A0A7K2M7W8-F1
#
_cell.length_a   1.000
_cell.length_b   1.000
_cell.length_c   1.000
_cell.angle_alpha   90.00
_cell.angle_beta   90.00
_cell.angle_gamma   90.00
#
_symmetry.space_group_name_H-M   'P 1'
#
loop_
_entity.id
_entity.type
_entity.pdbx_description
1 polymer ?
#
loop_
_entity_poly.entity_id
_entity_poly.type
_entity_poly.pdbx_seq_one_letter_code
_entity_poly.pdbx_strand_id
1 'polypeptide(L)'
;MDRREIAALLAYIGRLDPRTIRTNQGEARDQLAQWHELLGDVPMATPHGWDARVAARQHIRVSPYQILPADVARPWESYRRDRLARHSDPTPSADPDDQAAWTAELVGTRRAVAAGTAQPAQARAITSGRDRIDPRLEARLRQIGSCIPPAARAALAPYRP
;
A
#
# COMPACT_ATOMS: atom_id res chain seq x y z
N MET A 1 9.20 -8.06 11.59
CA MET A 1 9.41 -9.48 11.91
C MET A 1 10.14 -9.53 13.22
N ASP A 2 9.75 -10.42 14.12
CA ASP A 2 10.51 -10.62 15.36
C ASP A 2 11.76 -11.48 15.12
N ARG A 3 12.64 -11.57 16.13
CA ARG A 3 13.87 -12.38 16.03
C ARG A 3 13.61 -13.86 15.76
N ARG A 4 12.49 -14.43 16.24
CA ARG A 4 12.16 -15.85 16.02
C ARG A 4 11.75 -16.09 14.58
N GLU A 5 10.94 -15.18 14.02
CA GLU A 5 10.56 -15.21 12.61
C GLU A 5 11.77 -15.09 11.69
N ILE A 6 12.73 -14.23 12.03
CA ILE A 6 13.96 -14.07 11.25
C ILE A 6 14.84 -15.30 11.33
N ALA A 7 15.01 -15.89 12.52
CA ALA A 7 15.72 -17.15 12.66
C ALA A 7 15.07 -18.26 11.81
N ALA A 8 13.73 -18.32 11.79
CA ALA A 8 13.00 -19.27 10.96
C ALA A 8 13.16 -18.99 9.45
N LEU A 9 13.21 -17.71 9.04
CA LEU A 9 13.47 -17.31 7.66
C LEU A 9 14.89 -17.67 7.23
N LEU A 10 15.90 -17.39 8.05
CA LEU A 10 17.30 -17.77 7.81
C LEU A 10 17.46 -19.29 7.69
N ALA A 11 16.81 -20.06 8.58
CA ALA A 11 16.81 -21.52 8.49
C ALA A 11 16.12 -22.03 7.21
N TYR A 12 15.03 -21.38 6.77
CA TYR A 12 14.39 -21.69 5.50
C TYR A 12 15.31 -21.39 4.31
N ILE A 13 15.96 -20.23 4.30
CA ILE A 13 16.94 -19.84 3.29
C ILE A 13 18.09 -20.83 3.23
N GLY A 14 18.68 -21.21 4.37
CA GLY A 14 19.79 -22.17 4.44
C GLY A 14 19.44 -23.55 3.87
N ARG A 15 18.18 -23.99 4.01
CA ARG A 15 17.71 -25.24 3.38
C ARG A 15 17.62 -25.15 1.85
N LEU A 16 17.39 -23.95 1.30
CA LEU A 16 17.29 -23.73 -0.14
C LEU A 16 18.64 -23.38 -0.78
N ASP A 17 19.48 -22.63 -0.06
CA ASP A 17 20.83 -22.24 -0.45
C ASP A 17 21.81 -22.52 0.70
N PRO A 18 22.44 -23.72 0.72
CA PRO A 18 23.37 -24.12 1.77
C PRO A 18 24.58 -23.19 1.96
N ARG A 19 24.91 -22.35 0.96
CA ARG A 19 26.03 -21.39 1.04
C ARG A 19 25.80 -20.31 2.10
N THR A 20 24.56 -20.14 2.54
CA THR A 20 24.15 -19.13 3.54
C THR A 20 24.23 -19.63 4.98
N ILE A 21 24.42 -20.94 5.18
CA ILE A 21 24.47 -21.56 6.50
C ILE A 21 25.73 -21.08 7.25
N ARG A 22 25.54 -20.68 8.51
CA ARG A 22 26.62 -20.37 9.45
C ARG A 22 26.78 -21.54 10.42
N THR A 23 27.98 -22.12 10.47
CA THR A 23 28.31 -23.24 11.37
C THR A 23 28.81 -22.76 12.72
N ASN A 24 29.36 -21.55 12.79
CA ASN A 24 29.75 -20.90 14.04
C ASN A 24 28.54 -20.23 14.71
N GLN A 25 28.34 -20.52 16.00
CA GLN A 25 27.21 -19.99 16.76
C GLN A 25 27.27 -18.46 16.94
N GLY A 26 28.45 -17.87 17.05
CA GLY A 26 28.65 -16.42 17.10
C GLY A 26 28.22 -15.76 15.79
N GLU A 27 28.73 -16.26 14.67
CA GLU A 27 28.36 -15.76 13.33
C GLU A 27 26.86 -15.88 13.06
N ALA A 28 26.22 -16.97 13.50
CA ALA A 28 24.78 -17.15 13.37
C ALA A 28 23.99 -16.11 14.19
N ARG A 29 24.46 -15.77 15.42
CA ARG A 29 23.84 -14.72 16.24
C ARG A 29 24.01 -13.34 15.60
N ASP A 30 25.17 -13.05 15.05
CA ASP A 30 25.45 -11.76 14.40
C ASP A 30 24.64 -11.60 13.11
N GLN A 31 24.53 -12.67 12.31
CA GLN A 31 23.67 -12.70 11.12
C GLN A 31 22.20 -12.46 11.52
N LEU A 32 21.72 -13.13 12.57
CA LEU A 32 20.36 -12.91 13.08
C LEU A 32 20.15 -11.46 13.52
N ALA A 33 21.10 -10.89 14.27
CA ALA A 33 21.02 -9.50 14.73
C ALA A 33 21.00 -8.51 13.55
N GLN A 34 21.86 -8.71 12.56
CA GLN A 34 21.91 -7.88 11.34
C GLN A 34 20.61 -7.96 10.54
N TRP A 35 20.08 -9.17 10.33
CA TRP A 35 18.81 -9.34 9.62
C TRP A 35 17.64 -8.71 10.40
N HIS A 36 17.65 -8.80 11.73
CA HIS A 36 16.65 -8.16 12.58
C HIS A 36 16.69 -6.65 12.53
N GLU A 37 17.89 -6.05 12.51
CA GLU A 37 18.03 -4.61 12.35
C GLU A 37 17.41 -4.13 11.03
N LEU A 38 17.64 -4.87 9.94
CA LEU A 38 17.23 -4.46 8.60
C LEU A 38 15.79 -4.83 8.24
N LEU A 39 15.21 -5.83 8.92
CA LEU A 39 13.88 -6.37 8.61
C LEU A 39 12.88 -6.26 9.76
N GLY A 40 13.21 -5.51 10.83
CA GLY A 40 12.35 -5.33 12.00
C GLY A 40 10.93 -4.88 11.63
N ASP A 41 10.81 -3.96 10.67
CA ASP A 41 9.52 -3.42 10.20
C ASP A 41 8.85 -4.23 9.08
N VAL A 42 9.50 -5.28 8.58
CA VAL A 42 8.97 -6.13 7.51
C VAL A 42 8.19 -7.28 8.16
N PRO A 43 6.88 -7.46 7.90
CA PRO A 43 6.15 -8.61 8.43
C PRO A 43 6.59 -9.92 7.76
N MET A 44 6.47 -11.04 8.47
CA MET A 44 6.81 -12.36 7.92
C MET A 44 5.87 -12.72 6.78
N ALA A 45 4.58 -12.53 7.02
CA ALA A 45 3.52 -12.63 6.04
C ALA A 45 2.40 -11.66 6.40
N THR A 46 1.56 -11.33 5.43
CA THR A 46 0.32 -10.57 5.67
C THR A 46 -0.87 -11.37 5.14
N PRO A 47 -2.09 -11.17 5.67
CA PRO A 47 -3.30 -11.81 5.13
C PRO A 47 -3.63 -11.44 3.68
N HIS A 48 -2.85 -10.54 3.05
CA HIS A 48 -3.19 -9.91 1.77
C HIS A 48 -2.11 -10.10 0.70
N GLY A 49 -1.32 -11.18 0.80
CA GLY A 49 -0.49 -11.69 -0.29
C GLY A 49 1.02 -11.44 -0.16
N TRP A 50 1.46 -10.71 0.87
CA TRP A 50 2.89 -10.65 1.20
C TRP A 50 3.35 -11.88 1.99
N ASP A 51 4.49 -12.47 1.61
CA ASP A 51 5.21 -13.52 2.35
C ASP A 51 6.73 -13.41 2.07
N ALA A 52 7.52 -13.23 3.13
CA ALA A 52 8.97 -13.11 3.06
C ALA A 52 9.66 -14.38 2.51
N ARG A 53 9.09 -15.58 2.74
CA ARG A 53 9.60 -16.85 2.20
C ARG A 53 9.43 -16.93 0.69
N VAL A 54 8.33 -16.37 0.18
CA VAL A 54 8.07 -16.29 -1.27
C VAL A 54 9.07 -15.35 -1.91
N ALA A 55 9.29 -14.16 -1.32
CA ALA A 55 10.32 -13.23 -1.79
C ALA A 55 11.72 -13.87 -1.78
N ALA A 56 12.09 -14.55 -0.69
CA ALA A 56 13.38 -15.22 -0.58
C ALA A 56 13.55 -16.35 -1.60
N ARG A 57 12.53 -17.21 -1.75
CA ARG A 57 12.53 -18.27 -2.76
C ARG A 57 12.64 -17.71 -4.16
N GLN A 58 11.94 -16.61 -4.45
CA GLN A 58 12.00 -15.99 -5.77
C GLN A 58 13.41 -15.48 -6.06
N HIS A 59 14.07 -14.81 -5.11
CA HIS A 59 15.47 -14.38 -5.27
C HIS A 59 16.39 -15.57 -5.57
N ILE A 60 16.35 -16.62 -4.75
CA ILE A 60 17.22 -17.81 -4.92
C ILE A 60 17.00 -18.48 -6.28
N ARG A 61 15.78 -18.45 -6.83
CA ARG A 61 15.48 -19.04 -8.14
C ARG A 61 16.05 -18.25 -9.32
N VAL A 62 16.18 -16.94 -9.20
CA VAL A 62 16.50 -16.06 -10.34
C VAL A 62 17.88 -15.42 -10.24
N SER A 63 18.46 -15.38 -9.05
CA SER A 63 19.75 -14.76 -8.75
C SER A 63 20.79 -15.83 -8.44
N PRO A 64 21.99 -15.79 -9.04
CA PRO A 64 23.08 -16.67 -8.66
C PRO A 64 23.75 -16.25 -7.34
N TYR A 65 23.52 -15.00 -6.89
CA TYR A 65 24.12 -14.43 -5.70
C TYR A 65 23.43 -14.88 -4.41
N GLN A 66 24.14 -14.81 -3.29
CA GLN A 66 23.56 -15.08 -1.97
C GLN A 66 22.52 -14.00 -1.64
N ILE A 67 21.41 -14.42 -1.07
CA ILE A 67 20.35 -13.51 -0.65
C ILE A 67 20.81 -12.62 0.50
N LEU A 68 20.48 -11.34 0.42
CA LEU A 68 20.71 -10.34 1.45
C LEU A 68 19.36 -9.85 2.05
N PRO A 69 19.36 -9.22 3.23
CA PRO A 69 18.15 -8.62 3.79
C PRO A 69 17.44 -7.67 2.81
N ALA A 70 18.22 -6.90 2.03
CA ALA A 70 17.70 -5.96 1.04
C ALA A 70 16.82 -6.63 -0.04
N ASP A 71 17.08 -7.90 -0.35
CA ASP A 71 16.32 -8.68 -1.33
C ASP A 71 14.93 -9.10 -0.81
N VAL A 72 14.69 -8.95 0.49
CA VAL A 72 13.37 -9.10 1.13
C VAL A 72 12.74 -7.73 1.39
N ALA A 73 13.54 -6.77 1.90
CA ALA A 73 13.05 -5.44 2.25
C ALA A 73 12.55 -4.64 1.03
N ARG A 74 13.24 -4.72 -0.11
CA ARG A 74 12.85 -3.96 -1.31
C ARG A 74 11.52 -4.44 -1.91
N PRO A 75 11.28 -5.76 -2.09
CA PRO A 75 9.96 -6.24 -2.48
C PRO A 75 8.86 -5.87 -1.49
N TRP A 76 9.13 -5.89 -0.18
CA TRP A 76 8.17 -5.44 0.83
C TRP A 76 7.77 -3.98 0.62
N GLU A 77 8.76 -3.10 0.47
CA GLU A 77 8.50 -1.68 0.29
C GLU A 77 7.78 -1.41 -1.04
N SER A 78 8.07 -2.18 -2.09
CA SER A 78 7.30 -2.11 -3.34
C SER A 78 5.85 -2.57 -3.15
N TYR A 79 5.62 -3.68 -2.44
CA TYR A 79 4.29 -4.18 -2.11
C TYR A 79 3.50 -3.15 -1.29
N ARG A 80 4.14 -2.57 -0.27
CA ARG A 80 3.55 -1.54 0.59
C ARG A 80 3.15 -0.30 -0.21
N ARG A 81 4.05 0.20 -1.06
CA ARG A 81 3.78 1.36 -1.92
C ARG A 81 2.62 1.10 -2.87
N ASP A 82 2.60 -0.05 -3.52
CA ASP A 82 1.56 -0.46 -4.44
C ASP A 82 0.18 -0.57 -3.75
N ARG A 83 0.14 -1.09 -2.52
CA ARG A 83 -1.08 -1.10 -1.69
C ARG A 83 -1.58 0.30 -1.36
N LEU A 84 -0.68 1.19 -0.96
CA LEU A 84 -1.02 2.58 -0.64
C LEU A 84 -1.47 3.35 -1.90
N ALA A 85 -0.87 3.08 -3.06
CA ALA A 85 -1.25 3.70 -4.32
C ALA A 85 -2.69 3.34 -4.74
N ARG A 86 -3.18 2.14 -4.36
CA ARG A 86 -4.57 1.72 -4.58
C ARG A 86 -5.55 2.24 -3.52
N HIS A 87 -5.06 2.77 -2.41
CA HIS A 87 -5.91 3.15 -1.29
C HIS A 87 -6.46 4.56 -1.48
N SER A 88 -7.77 4.70 -1.32
CA SER A 88 -8.45 5.97 -1.09
C SER A 88 -8.85 6.04 0.37
N ASP A 89 -8.55 7.14 1.05
CA ASP A 89 -8.95 7.32 2.43
C ASP A 89 -10.48 7.34 2.54
N PRO A 90 -11.08 6.52 3.42
CA PRO A 90 -12.50 6.62 3.69
C PRO A 90 -12.79 7.90 4.49
N THR A 91 -14.05 8.34 4.44
CA THR A 91 -14.54 9.35 5.40
C THR A 91 -14.43 8.77 6.81
N PRO A 92 -13.66 9.41 7.72
CA PRO A 92 -13.60 9.03 9.12
C PRO A 92 -14.97 9.02 9.80
N SER A 93 -15.10 8.17 10.82
CA SER A 93 -16.25 8.13 11.72
C SER A 93 -16.18 9.20 12.82
N ALA A 94 -14.99 9.72 13.11
CA ALA A 94 -14.77 10.83 14.03
C ALA A 94 -15.56 12.09 13.64
N ASP A 95 -15.84 12.93 14.63
CA ASP A 95 -16.45 14.24 14.42
C ASP A 95 -15.53 15.10 13.52
N PRO A 96 -16.04 15.65 12.39
CA PRO A 96 -15.27 16.57 11.55
C PRO A 96 -14.73 17.80 12.27
N ASP A 97 -15.40 18.24 13.34
CA ASP A 97 -14.97 19.39 14.13
C ASP A 97 -13.88 19.03 15.15
N ASP A 98 -13.69 17.74 15.46
CA ASP A 98 -12.54 17.22 16.21
C ASP A 98 -11.41 16.84 15.24
N GLN A 99 -10.63 17.85 14.86
CA GLN A 99 -9.50 17.69 13.94
C GLN A 99 -8.48 16.63 14.40
N ALA A 100 -8.27 16.48 15.71
CA ALA A 100 -7.27 15.55 16.25
C ALA A 100 -7.74 14.10 16.08
N ALA A 101 -8.99 13.81 16.46
CA ALA A 101 -9.59 12.49 16.28
C ALA A 101 -9.69 12.14 14.79
N TRP A 102 -10.15 13.09 13.97
CA TRP A 102 -10.26 12.92 12.51
C TRP A 102 -8.93 12.54 11.86
N THR A 103 -7.85 13.28 12.18
CA THR A 103 -6.52 13.03 11.61
C THR A 103 -5.95 11.70 12.10
N ALA A 104 -6.16 11.34 13.36
CA ALA A 104 -5.69 10.09 13.94
C ALA A 104 -6.32 8.87 13.24
N GLU A 105 -7.61 8.92 12.92
CA GLU A 105 -8.32 7.85 12.21
C GLU A 105 -7.81 7.66 10.78
N LEU A 106 -7.58 8.75 10.04
CA LEU A 106 -6.99 8.70 8.69
C LEU A 106 -5.58 8.08 8.70
N VAL A 107 -4.73 8.55 9.61
CA VAL A 107 -3.36 8.01 9.75
C VAL A 107 -3.39 6.55 10.17
N GLY A 108 -4.29 6.17 11.08
CA GLY A 108 -4.49 4.78 11.51
C GLY A 108 -4.87 3.87 10.34
N THR A 109 -5.82 4.30 9.52
CA THR A 109 -6.27 3.54 8.34
C THR A 109 -5.13 3.36 7.33
N ARG A 110 -4.42 4.44 6.99
CA ARG A 110 -3.25 4.37 6.10
C ARG A 110 -2.15 3.47 6.66
N ARG A 111 -1.91 3.49 7.97
CA ARG A 111 -0.92 2.61 8.63
C ARG A 111 -1.34 1.14 8.58
N ALA A 112 -2.62 0.83 8.81
CA ALA A 112 -3.14 -0.54 8.69
C ALA A 112 -3.00 -1.07 7.27
N VAL A 113 -3.29 -0.22 6.27
CA VAL A 113 -3.01 -0.56 4.87
C VAL A 113 -1.49 -0.71 4.67
N ALA A 114 -0.65 0.25 5.04
CA ALA A 114 0.80 0.12 4.89
C ALA A 114 1.37 -1.19 5.48
N ALA A 115 0.92 -1.58 6.68
CA ALA A 115 1.36 -2.78 7.39
C ALA A 115 0.78 -4.10 6.83
N GLY A 116 -0.21 -4.03 5.93
CA GLY A 116 -0.84 -5.24 5.40
C GLY A 116 -1.89 -5.87 6.30
N THR A 117 -2.36 -5.17 7.33
CA THR A 117 -3.39 -5.66 8.26
C THR A 117 -4.81 -5.32 7.80
N ALA A 118 -4.97 -4.40 6.84
CA ALA A 118 -6.25 -4.06 6.22
C ALA A 118 -6.14 -4.01 4.69
N GLN A 119 -7.22 -4.31 3.96
CA GLN A 119 -7.25 -4.14 2.51
C GLN A 119 -7.31 -2.64 2.13
N PRO A 120 -6.70 -2.22 1.01
CA PRO A 120 -6.89 -0.87 0.48
C PRO A 120 -8.37 -0.62 0.19
N ALA A 121 -8.95 0.38 0.83
CA ALA A 121 -10.26 0.87 0.43
C ALA A 121 -10.17 1.51 -0.96
N GLN A 122 -11.11 1.20 -1.84
CA GLN A 122 -11.21 1.78 -3.17
C GLN A 122 -12.47 2.63 -3.24
N ALA A 123 -12.32 3.91 -3.61
CA ALA A 123 -13.48 4.68 -4.04
C ALA A 123 -13.96 4.11 -5.38
N ARG A 124 -15.28 3.92 -5.52
CA ARG A 124 -15.86 3.52 -6.79
C ARG A 124 -15.45 4.59 -7.82
N ALA A 125 -14.74 4.17 -8.86
CA ALA A 125 -14.34 5.09 -9.92
C ALA A 125 -15.59 5.82 -10.43
N ILE A 126 -15.49 7.14 -10.60
CA ILE A 126 -16.48 7.89 -11.36
C ILE A 126 -16.31 7.43 -12.81
N THR A 127 -16.94 6.32 -13.17
CA THR A 127 -17.05 5.93 -14.56
C THR A 127 -17.97 6.96 -15.18
N SER A 128 -17.42 7.93 -15.90
CA SER A 128 -18.21 8.61 -16.93
C SER A 128 -18.78 7.48 -17.79
N GLY A 129 -20.11 7.34 -17.78
CA GLY A 129 -20.79 6.32 -18.56
C GLY A 129 -20.27 6.44 -19.98
N ARG A 130 -19.61 5.36 -20.45
CA ARG A 130 -19.07 5.29 -21.81
C ARG A 130 -20.29 5.46 -22.74
N ASP A 131 -20.29 6.55 -23.49
CA ASP A 131 -21.08 6.82 -24.70
C ASP A 131 -22.46 7.51 -24.62
N ARG A 132 -23.00 7.92 -23.45
CA ARG A 132 -24.06 8.94 -23.39
C ARG A 132 -24.37 9.38 -21.96
N ILE A 133 -24.68 10.67 -21.77
CA ILE A 133 -25.37 11.15 -20.56
C ILE A 133 -26.69 10.38 -20.48
N ASP A 134 -27.04 9.84 -19.30
CA ASP A 134 -28.34 9.21 -19.07
C ASP A 134 -29.46 10.16 -19.56
N PRO A 135 -30.34 9.74 -20.50
CA PRO A 135 -31.39 10.61 -21.05
C PRO A 135 -32.28 11.25 -19.97
N ARG A 136 -32.46 10.61 -18.81
CA ARG A 136 -33.18 11.18 -17.67
C ARG A 136 -32.39 12.32 -17.01
N LEU A 137 -31.09 12.13 -16.86
CA LEU A 137 -30.19 13.18 -16.35
C LEU A 137 -30.14 14.34 -17.33
N GLU A 138 -30.07 14.08 -18.63
CA GLU A 138 -30.06 15.12 -19.65
C GLU A 138 -31.36 15.92 -19.66
N ALA A 139 -32.52 15.25 -19.59
CA ALA A 139 -33.82 15.91 -19.46
C ALA A 139 -33.89 16.77 -18.18
N ARG A 140 -33.36 16.26 -17.07
CA ARG A 140 -33.33 17.00 -15.80
C ARG A 140 -32.41 18.22 -15.85
N LEU A 141 -31.25 18.10 -16.47
CA LEU A 141 -30.32 19.22 -16.67
C LEU A 141 -30.94 20.30 -17.57
N ARG A 142 -31.69 19.92 -18.61
CA ARG A 142 -32.44 20.88 -19.43
C ARG A 142 -33.54 21.60 -18.64
N GLN A 143 -34.22 20.90 -17.73
CA GLN A 143 -35.23 21.52 -16.85
C GLN A 143 -34.61 22.51 -15.86
N ILE A 144 -33.47 22.17 -15.25
CA ILE A 144 -32.76 23.04 -14.30
C ILE A 144 -32.17 24.24 -15.03
N GLY A 145 -31.73 24.06 -16.28
CA GLY A 145 -31.10 25.10 -17.07
C GLY A 145 -29.68 25.40 -16.61
N SER A 146 -29.21 26.60 -16.90
CA SER A 146 -27.86 27.04 -16.54
C SER A 146 -27.75 27.29 -15.03
N CYS A 147 -26.77 26.67 -14.37
CA CYS A 147 -26.41 27.00 -12.98
C CYS A 147 -25.87 28.44 -12.81
N ILE A 148 -25.51 29.10 -13.92
CA ILE A 148 -25.08 30.50 -13.95
C ILE A 148 -26.24 31.36 -14.43
N PRO A 149 -26.73 32.33 -13.64
CA PRO A 149 -27.75 33.28 -14.09
C PRO A 149 -27.33 34.01 -15.38
N PRO A 150 -28.27 34.33 -16.30
CA PRO A 150 -27.94 34.96 -17.59
C PRO A 150 -27.12 36.25 -17.47
N ALA A 151 -27.43 37.10 -16.48
CA ALA A 151 -26.69 38.34 -16.24
C ALA A 151 -25.22 38.09 -15.86
N ALA A 152 -24.96 37.12 -14.98
CA ALA A 152 -23.60 36.72 -14.60
C ALA A 152 -22.86 36.09 -15.79
N ARG A 153 -23.55 35.31 -16.62
CA ARG A 153 -22.98 34.75 -17.85
C ARG A 153 -22.57 35.85 -18.85
N ALA A 154 -23.38 36.89 -19.01
CA ALA A 154 -23.08 38.02 -19.88
C ALA A 154 -21.89 38.84 -19.36
N ALA A 155 -21.85 39.12 -18.05
CA ALA A 155 -20.74 39.85 -17.42
C ALA A 155 -19.40 39.10 -17.53
N LEU A 156 -19.43 37.76 -17.53
CA LEU A 156 -18.23 36.93 -17.65
C LEU A 156 -17.82 36.63 -19.10
N ALA A 157 -18.65 36.98 -20.09
CA ALA A 157 -18.38 36.68 -21.50
C ALA A 157 -17.06 37.28 -22.04
N PRO A 158 -16.66 38.52 -21.67
CA PRO A 158 -15.39 39.11 -22.13
C PRO A 158 -14.12 38.43 -21.57
N TYR A 159 -14.25 37.62 -20.52
CA TYR A 159 -13.12 36.99 -19.82
C TYR A 159 -13.01 35.49 -20.11
N ARG A 160 -13.86 34.94 -20.97
CA ARG A 160 -13.76 33.55 -21.42
C ARG A 160 -12.90 33.51 -22.69
N PRO A 161 -11.87 32.65 -22.75
CA PRO A 161 -11.05 32.45 -23.95
C PRO A 161 -11.85 31.84 -25.10
#